data_AF-A0A9Q1BY52-F1
#
_entry.id   AF-A0A9Q1BY52-F1
#
_cell.length_a   1.000
_cell.length_b   1.000
_cell.length_c   1.000
_cell.angle_alpha   90.00
_cell.angle_beta   90.00
_cell.angle_gamma   90.00
#
_symmetry.space_group_name_H-M   'P 1'
#
loop_
_entity.id
_entity.type
_entity.pdbx_description
1 polymer ?
#
loop_
_entity_poly.entity_id
_entity_poly.type
_entity_poly.pdbx_seq_one_letter_code
_entity_poly.pdbx_strand_id
1 'polypeptide(L)'
;MSITKTLDSVKYLSKVTVMFVLSMGYNQARLKLKTMGVTQEGNLLDWKETKKYSEYVRQEAITQFINLYRRVKDRAAEAFVWGDEIEHILIKLDDVHEKASVLPKNTHVLLHLNGISNKERSDKYGSIWMPEYGAFQLESTPGRPFGSSFSTFNMVESNMKLRRKQVASVLDRKNGEVCLTMTHLPRFGCPDSYSLRNGLEANLYEITESLYYPDVFLALSASTPVFRGFLSDVDCRWNALSASVDSRNIEERGLEPLTESKFVIPKAQLDSVSLYLSEENESLNDIEVPIEESTLEKFVNGGVDIHLARHMSYIFIRDPIILYEENIHQIPEQDTQHIDNMLSTNWLSVRLKPPAANGRMGWRVEFRPLEVDSNMKHAQARGAVGKETFYFKEDIESRSGGEKVYNQMSIDVIVNGGVTSSGAEFPGLIPLINRYISTVEDADDDTCATVSRYLQLISDRAAGRVNTTAGWIRGFVENHPDYKHDSVISERINYDLVKLFRDISDGTVIPQHLHSVH
;
A
#
# COMPACT_ATOMS: atom_id res chain seq x y z
N MET A 1 24.54 13.83 -19.33
CA MET A 1 25.48 14.00 -18.19
C MET A 1 24.76 13.57 -16.93
N SER A 2 25.37 12.74 -16.07
CA SER A 2 24.62 11.72 -15.30
C SER A 2 23.59 12.22 -14.27
N ILE A 3 22.46 11.51 -14.25
CA ILE A 3 21.34 11.58 -13.30
C ILE A 3 21.73 11.26 -11.84
N THR A 4 22.86 10.58 -11.61
CA THR A 4 23.30 10.14 -10.26
C THR A 4 23.37 11.25 -9.21
N LYS A 5 23.65 12.50 -9.61
CA LYS A 5 23.83 13.64 -8.68
C LYS A 5 22.55 14.23 -8.07
N THR A 6 21.42 13.53 -8.14
CA THR A 6 20.20 13.89 -7.39
C THR A 6 20.01 12.99 -6.15
N LEU A 7 20.86 11.97 -5.97
CA LEU A 7 20.83 11.05 -4.83
C LEU A 7 21.87 11.37 -3.74
N ASP A 8 22.66 12.43 -3.92
CA ASP A 8 23.81 12.77 -3.06
C ASP A 8 23.43 13.61 -1.81
N SER A 9 22.33 14.40 -1.85
CA SER A 9 21.94 15.26 -0.71
C SER A 9 21.27 14.49 0.44
N VAL A 10 20.73 13.30 0.18
CA VAL A 10 20.14 12.43 1.21
C VAL A 10 21.01 11.19 1.38
N LYS A 11 21.75 11.11 2.50
CA LYS A 11 22.68 10.00 2.88
C LYS A 11 22.13 8.57 2.68
N TYR A 12 20.81 8.43 2.64
CA TYR A 12 20.09 7.16 2.52
C TYR A 12 19.64 6.83 1.09
N LEU A 13 19.33 7.80 0.21
CA LEU A 13 18.64 7.52 -1.07
C LEU A 13 19.52 6.84 -2.11
N SER A 14 20.82 7.14 -2.16
CA SER A 14 21.80 6.39 -2.98
C SER A 14 21.97 4.91 -2.55
N LYS A 15 21.28 4.47 -1.50
CA LYS A 15 21.30 3.11 -0.94
C LYS A 15 19.93 2.43 -0.95
N VAL A 16 18.90 3.06 -1.53
CA VAL A 16 17.50 2.61 -1.46
C VAL A 16 17.05 1.82 -2.71
N THR A 17 16.45 0.67 -2.45
CA THR A 17 15.62 -0.13 -3.35
C THR A 17 14.15 0.27 -3.17
N VAL A 18 13.42 0.52 -4.25
CA VAL A 18 12.00 0.92 -4.19
C VAL A 18 11.08 -0.29 -4.35
N MET A 19 9.95 -0.33 -3.65
CA MET A 19 8.96 -1.39 -3.79
C MET A 19 7.56 -0.77 -3.88
N PHE A 20 6.80 -1.09 -4.93
CA PHE A 20 5.45 -0.55 -5.14
C PHE A 20 4.40 -1.55 -4.66
N VAL A 21 3.51 -1.11 -3.77
CA VAL A 21 2.63 -2.01 -3.01
C VAL A 21 1.20 -1.50 -3.11
N LEU A 22 0.36 -2.23 -3.85
CA LEU A 22 -1.07 -1.93 -3.95
C LEU A 22 -1.89 -2.59 -2.83
N SER A 23 -1.23 -3.34 -1.94
CA SER A 23 -1.79 -4.27 -0.96
C SER A 23 -1.50 -3.93 0.51
N MET A 24 -2.04 -4.76 1.39
CA MET A 24 -1.98 -4.65 2.86
C MET A 24 -1.16 -5.77 3.51
N GLY A 25 0.01 -6.13 2.95
CA GLY A 25 0.92 -7.18 3.46
C GLY A 25 0.89 -7.38 4.99
N TYR A 26 0.06 -8.33 5.44
CA TYR A 26 -0.29 -8.56 6.83
C TYR A 26 0.42 -9.82 7.32
N ASN A 27 1.51 -9.63 8.08
CA ASN A 27 2.32 -10.72 8.65
C ASN A 27 1.63 -11.43 9.83
N GLN A 28 0.36 -11.84 9.70
CA GLN A 28 -0.16 -12.88 10.58
C GLN A 28 0.46 -14.23 10.20
N ALA A 29 0.97 -14.91 11.23
CA ALA A 29 0.59 -16.29 11.55
C ALA A 29 0.66 -17.37 10.44
N ARG A 30 1.51 -17.18 9.42
CA ARG A 30 2.09 -18.17 8.49
C ARG A 30 1.62 -19.62 8.72
N LEU A 31 0.37 -19.90 8.33
CA LEU A 31 -0.33 -21.14 8.64
C LEU A 31 0.00 -22.22 7.61
N LYS A 32 0.65 -23.29 8.07
CA LYS A 32 1.28 -24.29 7.18
C LYS A 32 0.31 -25.43 6.84
N LEU A 33 -0.02 -25.60 5.56
CA LEU A 33 -0.16 -26.96 5.03
C LEU A 33 1.27 -27.50 4.82
N LYS A 34 1.60 -28.62 5.48
CA LYS A 34 2.98 -29.12 5.58
C LYS A 34 3.54 -29.62 4.24
N THR A 35 4.23 -28.75 3.50
CA THR A 35 5.42 -29.11 2.68
C THR A 35 6.20 -27.85 2.25
N MET A 36 7.52 -27.98 2.10
CA MET A 36 8.41 -26.97 1.46
C MET A 36 8.51 -25.56 2.09
N GLY A 37 8.84 -25.48 3.39
CA GLY A 37 9.54 -24.32 3.97
C GLY A 37 8.71 -23.15 4.53
N VAL A 38 9.42 -22.13 5.02
CA VAL A 38 8.97 -20.77 5.40
C VAL A 38 7.69 -20.65 6.25
N THR A 39 7.66 -21.28 7.42
CA THR A 39 6.86 -20.82 8.58
C THR A 39 7.65 -21.09 9.86
N GLN A 40 7.54 -20.22 10.86
CA GLN A 40 7.94 -20.51 12.25
C GLN A 40 6.68 -21.00 12.98
N GLU A 41 6.78 -22.04 13.79
CA GLU A 41 5.67 -22.58 14.59
C GLU A 41 5.66 -21.86 15.95
N GLY A 42 4.49 -21.59 16.52
CA GLY A 42 4.40 -20.99 17.87
C GLY A 42 3.00 -20.72 18.40
N ASN A 43 2.88 -20.57 19.71
CA ASN A 43 1.67 -20.24 20.46
C ASN A 43 1.41 -18.72 20.46
N LEU A 44 0.34 -18.28 19.79
CA LEU A 44 -0.04 -16.87 19.75
C LEU A 44 -0.71 -16.46 21.07
N LEU A 45 -0.13 -15.48 21.76
CA LEU A 45 -0.67 -14.95 23.01
C LEU A 45 -1.95 -14.14 22.76
N ASP A 46 -2.87 -14.14 23.73
CA ASP A 46 -3.98 -13.18 23.74
C ASP A 46 -3.50 -11.78 24.16
N TRP A 47 -4.38 -10.78 24.10
CA TRP A 47 -4.03 -9.40 24.47
C TRP A 47 -3.62 -9.24 25.94
N LYS A 48 -4.25 -9.98 26.87
CA LYS A 48 -3.96 -9.88 28.30
C LYS A 48 -2.60 -10.48 28.64
N GLU A 49 -2.20 -11.55 27.96
CA GLU A 49 -0.85 -12.10 28.08
C GLU A 49 0.18 -11.21 27.36
N THR A 50 -0.09 -10.80 26.12
CA THR A 50 0.79 -9.91 25.34
C THR A 50 1.10 -8.60 26.07
N LYS A 51 0.10 -7.96 26.69
CA LYS A 51 0.28 -6.69 27.39
C LYS A 51 1.27 -6.78 28.56
N LYS A 52 1.39 -7.94 29.23
CA LYS A 52 2.39 -8.17 30.30
C LYS A 52 3.83 -8.06 29.80
N TYR A 53 4.08 -8.49 28.56
CA TYR A 53 5.40 -8.48 27.93
C TYR A 53 5.67 -7.25 27.07
N SER A 54 4.64 -6.43 26.77
CA SER A 54 4.69 -5.28 25.86
C SER A 54 5.90 -4.35 26.06
N GLU A 55 6.15 -3.92 27.31
CA GLU A 55 7.27 -3.02 27.64
C GLU A 55 8.63 -3.71 27.49
N TYR A 56 8.76 -4.96 27.94
CA TYR A 56 9.99 -5.75 27.75
C TYR A 56 10.30 -5.93 26.26
N VAL A 57 9.32 -6.34 25.46
CA VAL A 57 9.44 -6.51 24.01
C VAL A 57 9.82 -5.21 23.30
N ARG A 58 9.28 -4.04 23.73
CA ARG A 58 9.74 -2.73 23.24
C ARG A 58 11.22 -2.49 23.50
N GLN A 59 11.69 -2.69 24.73
CA GLN A 59 13.10 -2.41 25.09
C GLN A 59 14.07 -3.38 24.37
N GLU A 60 13.69 -4.64 24.18
CA GLU A 60 14.45 -5.58 23.35
C GLU A 60 14.44 -5.17 21.87
N ALA A 61 13.30 -4.72 21.33
CA ALA A 61 13.18 -4.23 19.95
C ALA A 61 14.05 -2.97 19.69
N ILE A 62 14.18 -2.07 20.67
CA ILE A 62 15.07 -0.89 20.58
C ILE A 62 16.52 -1.38 20.44
N THR A 63 16.91 -2.34 21.27
CA THR A 63 18.25 -2.93 21.28
C THR A 63 18.54 -3.68 19.96
N GLN A 64 17.59 -4.48 19.47
CA GLN A 64 17.67 -5.13 18.14
C GLN A 64 17.81 -4.11 17.01
N PHE A 65 17.02 -3.02 17.01
CA PHE A 65 17.14 -1.97 15.99
C PHE A 65 18.51 -1.31 16.02
N ILE A 66 19.02 -0.92 17.20
CA ILE A 66 20.34 -0.29 17.34
C ILE A 66 21.44 -1.24 16.83
N ASN A 67 21.39 -2.52 17.21
CA ASN A 67 22.33 -3.53 16.76
C ASN A 67 22.25 -3.79 15.25
N LEU A 68 21.05 -3.85 14.68
CA LEU A 68 20.83 -3.98 13.24
C LEU A 68 21.34 -2.75 12.49
N TYR A 69 20.95 -1.55 12.92
CA TYR A 69 21.37 -0.28 12.31
C TYR A 69 22.89 -0.14 12.29
N ARG A 70 23.58 -0.43 13.40
CA ARG A 70 25.05 -0.44 13.46
C ARG A 70 25.69 -1.37 12.41
N ARG A 71 25.06 -2.50 12.09
CA ARG A 71 25.52 -3.45 11.05
C ARG A 71 25.19 -3.01 9.61
N VAL A 72 24.11 -2.25 9.39
CA VAL A 72 23.53 -2.07 8.04
C VAL A 72 23.34 -0.62 7.58
N LYS A 73 23.57 0.38 8.43
CA LYS A 73 23.46 1.82 8.08
C LYS A 73 24.28 2.22 6.86
N ASP A 74 25.46 1.61 6.70
CA ASP A 74 26.38 1.94 5.62
C ASP A 74 26.13 1.13 4.34
N ARG A 75 25.30 0.07 4.38
CA ARG A 75 25.03 -0.84 3.25
C ARG A 75 24.32 -0.13 2.10
N ALA A 76 25.06 0.08 1.01
CA ALA A 76 24.49 0.41 -0.31
C ALA A 76 23.77 -0.81 -0.92
N ALA A 77 22.83 -0.56 -1.83
CA ALA A 77 22.29 -1.60 -2.70
C ALA A 77 23.29 -1.90 -3.83
N GLU A 78 23.46 -3.19 -4.20
CA GLU A 78 24.33 -3.59 -5.31
C GLU A 78 23.86 -3.04 -6.67
N ALA A 79 22.54 -2.83 -6.82
CA ALA A 79 21.89 -2.15 -7.93
C ALA A 79 20.55 -1.56 -7.45
N PHE A 80 19.98 -0.60 -8.21
CA PHE A 80 18.57 -0.28 -8.07
C PHE A 80 17.73 -1.44 -8.60
N VAL A 81 16.84 -1.97 -7.76
CA VAL A 81 15.86 -2.99 -8.13
C VAL A 81 14.49 -2.59 -7.57
N TRP A 82 13.43 -3.23 -8.05
CA TRP A 82 12.07 -2.94 -7.62
C TRP A 82 11.11 -4.13 -7.79
N GLY A 83 9.86 -3.97 -7.40
CA GLY A 83 8.84 -5.03 -7.51
C GLY A 83 7.44 -4.49 -7.27
N ASP A 84 6.45 -5.28 -7.67
CA ASP A 84 5.03 -5.03 -7.43
C ASP A 84 4.42 -6.09 -6.50
N GLU A 85 3.55 -5.66 -5.59
CA GLU A 85 2.73 -6.54 -4.74
C GLU A 85 1.25 -6.36 -5.10
N ILE A 86 0.58 -7.46 -5.47
CA ILE A 86 -0.81 -7.49 -5.96
C ILE A 86 -1.65 -8.44 -5.12
N GLU A 87 -2.63 -7.85 -4.43
CA GLU A 87 -3.76 -8.52 -3.79
C GLU A 87 -4.80 -9.03 -4.81
N HIS A 88 -5.42 -10.15 -4.50
CA HIS A 88 -6.57 -10.70 -5.23
C HIS A 88 -7.65 -11.20 -4.25
N ILE A 89 -8.91 -11.08 -4.67
CA ILE A 89 -10.07 -11.65 -3.97
C ILE A 89 -10.53 -12.91 -4.71
N LEU A 90 -10.54 -14.05 -4.01
CA LEU A 90 -11.19 -15.29 -4.43
C LEU A 90 -12.70 -15.15 -4.24
N ILE A 91 -13.45 -15.46 -5.30
CA ILE A 91 -14.90 -15.25 -5.37
C ILE A 91 -15.57 -16.53 -5.87
N LYS A 92 -16.72 -16.82 -5.28
CA LYS A 92 -17.69 -17.79 -5.77
C LYS A 92 -18.78 -17.01 -6.52
N LEU A 93 -18.82 -17.19 -7.84
CA LEU A 93 -20.00 -16.88 -8.63
C LEU A 93 -20.92 -18.11 -8.63
N ASP A 94 -22.20 -17.86 -8.36
CA ASP A 94 -23.28 -18.81 -8.53
C ASP A 94 -24.19 -18.28 -9.64
N ASP A 95 -23.90 -18.70 -10.89
CA ASP A 95 -24.69 -18.33 -12.06
C ASP A 95 -26.11 -18.97 -12.07
N VAL A 96 -26.44 -19.86 -11.10
CA VAL A 96 -27.78 -20.50 -10.98
C VAL A 96 -28.69 -19.70 -10.06
N HIS A 97 -28.16 -19.21 -8.93
CA HIS A 97 -28.89 -18.38 -7.96
C HIS A 97 -28.63 -16.88 -8.12
N GLU A 98 -27.79 -16.50 -9.09
CA GLU A 98 -27.39 -15.12 -9.41
C GLU A 98 -26.75 -14.40 -8.21
N LYS A 99 -25.76 -15.06 -7.60
CA LYS A 99 -25.04 -14.56 -6.41
C LYS A 99 -23.54 -14.49 -6.63
N ALA A 100 -22.91 -13.51 -5.98
CA ALA A 100 -21.45 -13.37 -5.91
C ALA A 100 -21.01 -13.18 -4.45
N SER A 101 -20.20 -14.10 -3.94
CA SER A 101 -19.71 -14.11 -2.55
C SER A 101 -18.21 -14.38 -2.48
N VAL A 102 -17.58 -14.10 -1.33
CA VAL A 102 -16.18 -14.46 -1.09
C VAL A 102 -16.01 -15.98 -1.01
N LEU A 103 -14.90 -16.49 -1.55
CA LEU A 103 -14.55 -17.92 -1.55
C LEU A 103 -13.40 -18.18 -0.55
N PRO A 104 -13.69 -18.60 0.70
CA PRO A 104 -12.68 -18.80 1.74
C PRO A 104 -11.86 -20.09 1.52
N LYS A 105 -11.01 -20.08 0.49
CA LYS A 105 -10.27 -21.25 -0.03
C LYS A 105 -8.77 -20.98 -0.16
N ASN A 106 -8.25 -19.86 0.36
CA ASN A 106 -6.89 -19.40 0.07
C ASN A 106 -5.81 -20.44 0.45
N THR A 107 -5.88 -21.08 1.62
CA THR A 107 -4.92 -22.12 2.07
C THR A 107 -4.80 -23.29 1.08
N HIS A 108 -5.90 -23.73 0.48
CA HIS A 108 -5.89 -24.80 -0.53
C HIS A 108 -5.30 -24.29 -1.86
N VAL A 109 -5.72 -23.11 -2.31
CA VAL A 109 -5.24 -22.49 -3.57
C VAL A 109 -3.73 -22.22 -3.51
N LEU A 110 -3.24 -21.73 -2.37
CA LEU A 110 -1.82 -21.48 -2.09
C LEU A 110 -0.96 -22.74 -2.12
N LEU A 111 -1.47 -23.90 -1.66
CA LEU A 111 -0.72 -25.15 -1.72
C LEU A 111 -0.35 -25.52 -3.17
N HIS A 112 -1.32 -25.41 -4.09
CA HIS A 112 -1.09 -25.67 -5.52
C HIS A 112 -0.25 -24.57 -6.18
N LEU A 113 -0.52 -23.29 -5.88
CA LEU A 113 0.25 -22.16 -6.43
C LEU A 113 1.72 -22.18 -6.03
N ASN A 114 2.04 -22.56 -4.79
CA ASN A 114 3.42 -22.76 -4.36
C ASN A 114 4.04 -24.01 -4.99
N GLY A 115 3.25 -25.06 -5.26
CA GLY A 115 3.66 -26.21 -6.06
C GLY A 115 3.98 -25.90 -7.53
N ILE A 116 3.35 -24.87 -8.11
CA ILE A 116 3.69 -24.32 -9.44
C ILE A 116 4.93 -23.42 -9.34
N SER A 117 4.91 -22.44 -8.44
CA SER A 117 5.97 -21.43 -8.28
C SER A 117 7.34 -22.03 -7.98
N ASN A 118 7.39 -23.13 -7.22
CA ASN A 118 8.63 -23.86 -6.95
C ASN A 118 9.22 -24.58 -8.18
N LYS A 119 8.43 -24.86 -9.22
CA LYS A 119 8.89 -25.50 -10.46
C LYS A 119 9.38 -24.51 -11.51
N GLU A 120 8.81 -23.31 -11.57
CA GLU A 120 9.13 -22.29 -12.59
C GLU A 120 10.39 -21.46 -12.27
N ARG A 121 11.07 -21.77 -11.16
CA ARG A 121 12.18 -20.99 -10.58
C ARG A 121 13.53 -21.06 -11.29
N SER A 122 13.69 -21.82 -12.37
CA SER A 122 14.99 -22.02 -13.04
C SER A 122 15.48 -20.78 -13.82
N ASP A 123 14.64 -20.23 -14.71
CA ASP A 123 15.12 -19.28 -15.75
C ASP A 123 14.34 -17.96 -15.83
N LYS A 124 13.11 -17.92 -15.30
CA LYS A 124 12.21 -16.76 -15.41
C LYS A 124 12.10 -16.00 -14.09
N TYR A 125 11.55 -14.78 -14.14
CA TYR A 125 11.23 -14.01 -12.94
C TYR A 125 10.25 -14.76 -12.01
N GLY A 126 9.40 -15.63 -12.56
CA GLY A 126 8.49 -16.48 -11.78
C GLY A 126 7.51 -15.69 -10.91
N SER A 127 7.03 -16.33 -9.85
CA SER A 127 6.07 -15.77 -8.89
C SER A 127 6.38 -16.22 -7.47
N ILE A 128 5.86 -15.44 -6.50
CA ILE A 128 5.65 -15.84 -5.12
C ILE A 128 4.16 -15.60 -4.81
N TRP A 129 3.56 -16.48 -4.01
CA TRP A 129 2.16 -16.40 -3.58
C TRP A 129 2.05 -16.56 -2.08
N MET A 130 1.27 -15.70 -1.44
CA MET A 130 1.17 -15.58 0.02
C MET A 130 -0.30 -15.47 0.45
N PRO A 131 -0.65 -15.94 1.67
CA PRO A 131 -1.95 -15.64 2.27
C PRO A 131 -2.05 -14.15 2.59
N GLU A 132 -3.28 -13.66 2.66
CA GLU A 132 -3.60 -12.35 3.22
C GLU A 132 -4.68 -12.48 4.30
N TYR A 133 -5.01 -11.37 4.98
CA TYR A 133 -5.90 -11.31 6.15
C TYR A 133 -7.19 -12.14 5.98
N GLY A 134 -7.93 -11.93 4.89
CA GLY A 134 -9.12 -12.71 4.59
C GLY A 134 -8.77 -14.12 4.10
N ALA A 135 -9.48 -15.15 4.60
CA ALA A 135 -9.38 -16.53 4.09
C ALA A 135 -9.72 -16.69 2.58
N PHE A 136 -10.17 -15.62 1.94
CA PHE A 136 -10.48 -15.47 0.52
C PHE A 136 -9.49 -14.56 -0.21
N GLN A 137 -8.53 -13.92 0.47
CA GLN A 137 -7.50 -13.09 -0.17
C GLN A 137 -6.22 -13.89 -0.46
N LEU A 138 -5.51 -13.45 -1.50
CA LEU A 138 -4.19 -13.91 -1.91
C LEU A 138 -3.33 -12.67 -2.21
N GLU A 139 -2.07 -12.65 -1.76
CA GLU A 139 -1.07 -11.72 -2.29
C GLU A 139 -0.13 -12.45 -3.27
N SER A 140 0.39 -11.70 -4.25
CA SER A 140 1.25 -12.22 -5.30
C SER A 140 2.31 -11.19 -5.72
N THR A 141 3.55 -11.65 -5.90
CA THR A 141 4.70 -10.80 -6.28
C THR A 141 5.53 -11.48 -7.39
N PRO A 142 6.37 -10.77 -8.16
CA PRO A 142 7.35 -11.41 -9.03
C PRO A 142 8.35 -12.21 -8.18
N GLY A 143 8.71 -13.42 -8.63
CA GLY A 143 9.56 -14.34 -7.86
C GLY A 143 11.00 -13.87 -7.61
N ARG A 144 11.42 -12.77 -8.23
CA ARG A 144 12.60 -11.95 -7.91
C ARG A 144 12.33 -10.47 -8.28
N PRO A 145 13.00 -9.49 -7.66
CA PRO A 145 12.89 -8.09 -8.04
C PRO A 145 13.28 -7.80 -9.51
N PHE A 146 12.57 -6.85 -10.13
CA PHE A 146 12.87 -6.20 -11.41
C PHE A 146 14.17 -5.38 -11.32
N GLY A 147 14.93 -5.34 -12.42
CA GLY A 147 16.14 -4.52 -12.55
C GLY A 147 15.86 -3.05 -12.91
N SER A 148 16.94 -2.28 -13.04
CA SER A 148 16.93 -0.85 -13.36
C SER A 148 16.87 -0.50 -14.86
N SER A 149 17.02 -1.47 -15.77
CA SER A 149 16.94 -1.22 -17.22
C SER A 149 15.52 -0.82 -17.62
N PHE A 150 15.40 0.15 -18.52
CA PHE A 150 14.10 0.65 -19.00
C PHE A 150 13.25 -0.46 -19.61
N SER A 151 13.88 -1.35 -20.40
CA SER A 151 13.26 -2.55 -21.00
C SER A 151 12.50 -3.45 -20.00
N THR A 152 12.80 -3.35 -18.70
CA THR A 152 12.12 -4.11 -17.65
C THR A 152 10.63 -3.73 -17.50
N PHE A 153 10.20 -2.55 -17.95
CA PHE A 153 8.78 -2.15 -17.90
C PHE A 153 7.87 -3.14 -18.67
N ASN A 154 8.33 -3.69 -19.80
CA ASN A 154 7.59 -4.70 -20.57
C ASN A 154 7.38 -6.02 -19.79
N MET A 155 8.18 -6.26 -18.75
CA MET A 155 8.13 -7.48 -17.95
C MET A 155 7.06 -7.44 -16.85
N VAL A 156 6.65 -6.25 -16.42
CA VAL A 156 5.73 -6.05 -15.28
C VAL A 156 4.35 -6.62 -15.60
N GLU A 157 3.70 -6.09 -16.63
CA GLU A 157 2.36 -6.54 -17.04
C GLU A 157 2.40 -8.01 -17.53
N SER A 158 3.50 -8.42 -18.16
CA SER A 158 3.77 -9.82 -18.54
C SER A 158 3.83 -10.75 -17.32
N ASN A 159 4.41 -10.31 -16.20
CA ASN A 159 4.47 -11.08 -14.95
C ASN A 159 3.11 -11.10 -14.22
N MET A 160 2.36 -9.99 -14.23
CA MET A 160 0.98 -9.97 -13.74
C MET A 160 0.06 -10.89 -14.57
N LYS A 161 0.27 -10.96 -15.89
CA LYS A 161 -0.41 -11.92 -16.78
C LYS A 161 -0.02 -13.37 -16.49
N LEU A 162 1.24 -13.65 -16.11
CA LEU A 162 1.66 -14.97 -15.62
C LEU A 162 0.92 -15.33 -14.31
N ARG A 163 0.96 -14.45 -13.30
CA ARG A 163 0.27 -14.66 -12.02
C ARG A 163 -1.24 -14.92 -12.22
N ARG A 164 -1.94 -14.09 -13.00
CA ARG A 164 -3.36 -14.31 -13.31
C ARG A 164 -3.63 -15.68 -13.97
N LYS A 165 -2.77 -16.14 -14.89
CA LYS A 165 -2.86 -17.48 -15.49
C LYS A 165 -2.63 -18.62 -14.48
N GLN A 166 -1.67 -18.48 -13.57
CA GLN A 166 -1.40 -19.46 -12.53
C GLN A 166 -2.63 -19.67 -11.62
N VAL A 167 -3.21 -18.61 -11.06
CA VAL A 167 -4.38 -18.74 -10.16
C VAL A 167 -5.63 -19.21 -10.91
N ALA A 168 -5.85 -18.76 -12.15
CA ALA A 168 -6.93 -19.28 -12.99
C ALA A 168 -6.80 -20.79 -13.29
N SER A 169 -5.59 -21.35 -13.30
CA SER A 169 -5.36 -22.80 -13.51
C SER A 169 -5.63 -23.69 -12.28
N VAL A 170 -5.76 -23.08 -11.10
CA VAL A 170 -5.97 -23.79 -9.80
C VAL A 170 -7.44 -23.77 -9.36
N LEU A 171 -8.26 -22.88 -9.92
CA LEU A 171 -9.66 -22.68 -9.52
C LEU A 171 -10.64 -23.49 -10.36
N ASP A 172 -11.72 -23.96 -9.74
CA ASP A 172 -12.81 -24.63 -10.44
C ASP A 172 -13.73 -23.61 -11.14
N ARG A 173 -13.21 -23.07 -12.25
CA ARG A 173 -13.89 -22.11 -13.11
C ARG A 173 -15.19 -22.65 -13.72
N LYS A 174 -15.38 -23.97 -13.81
CA LYS A 174 -16.65 -24.59 -14.25
C LYS A 174 -17.73 -24.49 -13.18
N ASN A 175 -17.33 -24.57 -11.91
CA ASN A 175 -18.19 -24.32 -10.76
C ASN A 175 -18.10 -22.86 -10.27
N GLY A 176 -17.75 -21.90 -11.14
CA GLY A 176 -17.83 -20.46 -10.84
C GLY A 176 -16.80 -19.94 -9.84
N GLU A 177 -15.71 -20.68 -9.55
CA GLU A 177 -14.60 -20.15 -8.76
C GLU A 177 -13.75 -19.19 -9.62
N VAL A 178 -13.63 -17.94 -9.19
CA VAL A 178 -12.86 -16.90 -9.89
C VAL A 178 -11.92 -16.15 -8.94
N CYS A 179 -10.95 -15.45 -9.51
CA CYS A 179 -9.98 -14.62 -8.78
C CYS A 179 -9.91 -13.26 -9.46
N LEU A 180 -10.25 -12.19 -8.73
CA LEU A 180 -10.32 -10.82 -9.27
C LEU A 180 -9.41 -9.89 -8.48
N THR A 181 -8.80 -8.93 -9.17
CA THR A 181 -7.98 -7.85 -8.58
C THR A 181 -8.87 -6.69 -8.12
N MET A 182 -9.95 -7.03 -7.41
CA MET A 182 -10.89 -6.08 -6.81
C MET A 182 -10.38 -5.61 -5.45
N THR A 183 -10.59 -4.33 -5.13
CA THR A 183 -10.17 -3.75 -3.85
C THR A 183 -11.09 -4.10 -2.68
N HIS A 184 -12.37 -4.36 -2.96
CA HIS A 184 -13.37 -4.78 -1.98
C HIS A 184 -14.50 -5.53 -2.71
N LEU A 185 -15.17 -6.50 -2.07
CA LEU A 185 -16.40 -7.09 -2.59
C LEU A 185 -17.59 -6.20 -2.15
N PRO A 186 -18.41 -5.63 -3.06
CA PRO A 186 -19.39 -4.59 -2.73
C PRO A 186 -20.36 -4.93 -1.58
N ARG A 187 -20.84 -6.19 -1.49
CA ARG A 187 -21.72 -6.67 -0.40
C ARG A 187 -21.00 -7.33 0.80
N PHE A 188 -19.68 -7.20 0.96
CA PHE A 188 -18.98 -7.85 2.08
C PHE A 188 -19.56 -7.42 3.45
N GLY A 189 -20.00 -8.37 4.28
CA GLY A 189 -20.65 -8.05 5.56
C GLY A 189 -22.16 -7.75 5.49
N CYS A 190 -22.82 -7.98 4.35
CA CYS A 190 -24.28 -8.18 4.30
C CYS A 190 -24.64 -9.58 4.85
N PRO A 191 -25.92 -9.83 5.25
CA PRO A 191 -26.34 -11.12 5.81
C PRO A 191 -26.05 -12.34 4.93
N ASP A 192 -26.18 -12.17 3.61
CA ASP A 192 -26.07 -13.24 2.60
C ASP A 192 -24.62 -13.51 2.16
N SER A 193 -23.66 -12.73 2.67
CA SER A 193 -22.27 -12.66 2.23
C SER A 193 -21.32 -12.54 3.44
N TYR A 194 -21.30 -13.62 4.24
CA TYR A 194 -20.39 -13.88 5.36
C TYR A 194 -20.17 -12.68 6.32
N SER A 195 -21.26 -12.24 6.95
CA SER A 195 -21.24 -11.24 8.03
C SER A 195 -20.72 -11.82 9.35
N LEU A 196 -19.45 -11.59 9.69
CA LEU A 196 -19.07 -11.38 11.10
C LEU A 196 -19.61 -10.02 11.54
N ARG A 197 -20.44 -9.99 12.59
CA ARG A 197 -21.01 -8.74 13.11
C ARG A 197 -20.04 -8.10 14.09
N ASN A 198 -19.68 -6.84 13.83
CA ASN A 198 -19.85 -5.70 14.72
C ASN A 198 -19.58 -4.41 13.93
N GLY A 199 -20.10 -3.28 14.39
CA GLY A 199 -19.95 -1.99 13.70
C GLY A 199 -19.55 -0.89 14.66
N LEU A 200 -18.62 -0.04 14.25
CA LEU A 200 -18.17 1.17 14.90
C LEU A 200 -17.91 2.24 13.82
N GLU A 201 -18.07 3.51 14.18
CA GLU A 201 -17.79 4.67 13.32
C GLU A 201 -16.45 5.32 13.73
N ALA A 202 -15.75 5.94 12.78
CA ALA A 202 -14.40 6.50 12.99
C ALA A 202 -14.14 7.78 12.16
N ASN A 203 -13.31 8.67 12.71
CA ASN A 203 -12.86 9.95 12.13
C ASN A 203 -11.30 9.97 12.04
N LEU A 204 -10.71 10.82 11.19
CA LEU A 204 -9.54 10.42 10.37
C LEU A 204 -8.42 11.48 10.22
N TYR A 205 -7.15 11.08 10.45
CA TYR A 205 -5.94 11.93 10.41
C TYR A 205 -4.64 11.05 10.23
N GLU A 206 -3.45 11.28 9.61
CA GLU A 206 -2.61 12.35 8.92
C GLU A 206 -1.12 11.75 8.76
N ILE A 207 0.03 12.07 8.08
CA ILE A 207 0.66 13.02 7.08
C ILE A 207 1.92 12.36 6.35
N THR A 208 2.82 13.12 5.70
CA THR A 208 4.25 12.89 5.28
C THR A 208 4.63 12.19 3.93
N GLU A 209 5.89 12.43 3.48
CA GLU A 209 6.36 12.65 2.09
C GLU A 209 7.20 11.51 1.48
N SER A 210 7.16 11.49 0.15
CA SER A 210 8.32 11.23 -0.70
C SER A 210 8.28 12.22 -1.89
N LEU A 211 9.17 12.10 -2.89
CA LEU A 211 8.99 12.74 -4.21
C LEU A 211 7.99 11.97 -5.12
N TYR A 212 7.31 10.99 -4.54
CA TYR A 212 6.16 10.27 -5.08
C TYR A 212 4.90 10.99 -4.58
N TYR A 213 3.85 11.08 -5.42
CA TYR A 213 2.68 11.96 -5.23
C TYR A 213 1.37 11.17 -5.04
N PRO A 214 1.07 10.78 -3.80
CA PRO A 214 0.37 9.52 -3.52
C PRO A 214 -1.11 9.66 -3.18
N ASP A 215 -1.50 10.84 -2.71
CA ASP A 215 -2.83 11.40 -2.61
C ASP A 215 -3.48 11.51 -3.99
N VAL A 216 -2.68 12.04 -4.92
CA VAL A 216 -2.96 12.10 -6.35
C VAL A 216 -3.12 10.69 -6.90
N PHE A 217 -2.23 9.74 -6.53
CA PHE A 217 -2.40 8.33 -6.92
C PHE A 217 -3.59 7.64 -6.24
N LEU A 218 -3.98 7.99 -5.01
CA LEU A 218 -5.15 7.42 -4.32
C LEU A 218 -6.43 7.83 -5.06
N ALA A 219 -6.57 9.11 -5.40
CA ALA A 219 -7.68 9.62 -6.21
C ALA A 219 -7.68 9.06 -7.66
N LEU A 220 -6.51 8.96 -8.32
CA LEU A 220 -6.37 8.37 -9.66
C LEU A 220 -6.62 6.85 -9.70
N SER A 221 -6.39 6.13 -8.60
CA SER A 221 -6.61 4.68 -8.48
C SER A 221 -7.94 4.32 -7.81
N ALA A 222 -8.75 5.33 -7.45
CA ALA A 222 -9.97 5.18 -6.67
C ALA A 222 -10.92 4.10 -7.23
N SER A 223 -11.33 3.18 -6.36
CA SER A 223 -11.88 1.87 -6.75
C SER A 223 -12.96 1.33 -5.81
N THR A 224 -13.25 2.02 -4.71
CA THR A 224 -14.03 1.48 -3.58
C THR A 224 -15.20 2.41 -3.19
N PRO A 225 -16.22 2.57 -4.05
CA PRO A 225 -17.39 3.43 -3.78
C PRO A 225 -18.53 2.72 -3.03
N VAL A 226 -18.42 1.41 -2.78
CA VAL A 226 -19.43 0.61 -2.07
C VAL A 226 -18.78 -0.05 -0.87
N PHE A 227 -19.44 0.06 0.28
CA PHE A 227 -19.12 -0.71 1.49
C PHE A 227 -20.38 -1.41 2.00
N ARG A 228 -20.27 -2.69 2.36
CA ARG A 228 -21.33 -3.45 3.05
C ARG A 228 -22.71 -3.38 2.37
N GLY A 229 -22.72 -3.33 1.04
CA GLY A 229 -23.93 -3.25 0.22
C GLY A 229 -24.55 -1.86 0.06
N PHE A 230 -23.84 -0.79 0.42
CA PHE A 230 -24.30 0.59 0.24
C PHE A 230 -23.30 1.41 -0.57
N LEU A 231 -23.78 2.22 -1.53
CA LEU A 231 -23.00 3.31 -2.10
C LEU A 231 -22.67 4.32 -1.00
N SER A 232 -21.38 4.62 -0.80
CA SER A 232 -20.89 5.64 0.11
C SER A 232 -20.61 6.96 -0.62
N ASP A 233 -20.35 8.05 0.12
CA ASP A 233 -19.92 9.34 -0.47
C ASP A 233 -18.38 9.47 -0.60
N VAL A 234 -17.67 8.34 -0.52
CA VAL A 234 -16.20 8.23 -0.71
C VAL A 234 -15.88 7.21 -1.80
N ASP A 235 -14.79 7.39 -2.53
CA ASP A 235 -14.37 6.49 -3.63
C ASP A 235 -13.19 5.57 -3.25
N CYS A 236 -12.67 5.72 -2.04
CA CYS A 236 -11.39 5.14 -1.60
C CYS A 236 -11.53 4.34 -0.30
N ARG A 237 -10.63 3.36 -0.13
CA ARG A 237 -10.68 2.37 0.96
C ARG A 237 -10.03 2.82 2.27
N TRP A 238 -9.20 3.86 2.25
CA TRP A 238 -8.20 4.11 3.29
C TRP A 238 -8.83 4.29 4.67
N ASN A 239 -9.89 5.10 4.74
CA ASN A 239 -10.65 5.34 5.98
C ASN A 239 -11.16 4.05 6.64
N ALA A 240 -11.74 3.14 5.85
CA ALA A 240 -12.26 1.88 6.35
C ALA A 240 -11.14 0.91 6.76
N LEU A 241 -9.98 0.95 6.08
CA LEU A 241 -8.82 0.13 6.45
C LEU A 241 -8.15 0.64 7.73
N SER A 242 -7.90 1.96 7.84
CA SER A 242 -7.34 2.59 9.05
C SER A 242 -8.19 2.24 10.28
N ALA A 243 -9.50 2.48 10.21
CA ALA A 243 -10.44 2.14 11.28
C ALA A 243 -10.53 0.64 11.59
N SER A 244 -10.21 -0.25 10.65
CA SER A 244 -10.28 -1.71 10.86
C SER A 244 -9.14 -2.26 11.73
N VAL A 245 -8.05 -1.50 11.92
CA VAL A 245 -6.88 -1.89 12.73
C VAL A 245 -6.42 -0.82 13.72
N ASP A 246 -7.23 0.22 13.95
CA ASP A 246 -6.99 1.22 15.00
C ASP A 246 -7.16 0.56 16.38
N SER A 247 -6.04 0.25 17.04
CA SER A 247 -6.03 -0.40 18.34
C SER A 247 -5.95 0.60 19.51
N ARG A 248 -6.09 1.90 19.25
CA ARG A 248 -6.08 2.93 20.31
C ARG A 248 -7.30 2.78 21.22
N ASN A 249 -7.07 2.81 22.53
CA ASN A 249 -8.13 2.95 23.53
C ASN A 249 -8.71 4.38 23.57
N ILE A 250 -9.72 4.62 24.40
CA ILE A 250 -10.43 5.91 24.46
C ILE A 250 -9.56 7.08 24.97
N GLU A 251 -8.61 6.82 25.87
CA GLU A 251 -7.64 7.81 26.34
C GLU A 251 -6.59 8.10 25.25
N GLU A 252 -6.07 7.06 24.59
CA GLU A 252 -5.15 7.19 23.44
C GLU A 252 -5.78 7.95 22.27
N ARG A 253 -7.12 7.93 22.13
CA ARG A 253 -7.87 8.73 21.14
C ARG A 253 -8.19 10.15 21.62
N GLY A 254 -7.81 10.53 22.84
CA GLY A 254 -8.11 11.83 23.44
C GLY A 254 -9.61 12.05 23.73
N LEU A 255 -10.40 10.97 23.82
CA LEU A 255 -11.83 11.03 24.13
C LEU A 255 -12.10 11.07 25.63
N GLU A 256 -11.17 10.56 26.43
CA GLU A 256 -11.12 10.64 27.89
C GLU A 256 -9.71 11.07 28.34
N PRO A 257 -9.55 11.61 29.57
CA PRO A 257 -8.23 11.94 30.12
C PRO A 257 -7.33 10.71 30.27
N LEU A 258 -6.00 10.91 30.14
CA LEU A 258 -5.01 9.85 30.38
C LEU A 258 -5.00 9.43 31.87
N THR A 259 -5.27 8.16 32.15
CA THR A 259 -5.15 7.56 33.50
C THR A 259 -4.34 6.27 33.52
N GLU A 260 -4.44 5.43 32.49
CA GLU A 260 -3.60 4.23 32.29
C GLU A 260 -2.62 4.40 31.10
N SER A 261 -2.96 5.26 30.13
CA SER A 261 -2.22 5.44 28.88
C SER A 261 -1.11 6.49 29.00
N LYS A 262 0.05 6.25 28.37
CA LYS A 262 1.18 7.21 28.37
C LYS A 262 0.92 8.48 27.54
N PHE A 263 0.13 8.37 26.46
CA PHE A 263 0.02 9.41 25.43
C PHE A 263 -1.39 9.48 24.84
N VAL A 264 -1.83 10.69 24.46
CA VAL A 264 -2.83 10.86 23.40
C VAL A 264 -2.09 10.69 22.07
N ILE A 265 -2.62 9.85 21.17
CA ILE A 265 -1.95 9.48 19.92
C ILE A 265 -2.88 9.85 18.75
N PRO A 266 -2.51 10.86 17.91
CA PRO A 266 -3.45 11.46 16.95
C PRO A 266 -3.92 10.51 15.84
N LYS A 267 -3.11 9.50 15.51
CA LYS A 267 -3.23 8.63 14.32
C LYS A 267 -3.40 7.16 14.71
N ALA A 268 -3.95 6.34 13.82
CA ALA A 268 -4.04 4.89 14.00
C ALA A 268 -2.70 4.17 13.73
N GLN A 269 -2.65 2.84 13.88
CA GLN A 269 -1.49 2.00 13.53
C GLN A 269 -1.35 1.80 12.02
N LEU A 270 -2.47 1.81 11.29
CA LEU A 270 -2.51 2.04 9.84
C LEU A 270 -2.96 3.46 9.65
N ASP A 271 -2.01 4.31 9.27
CA ASP A 271 -2.30 5.68 8.91
C ASP A 271 -1.24 6.21 7.95
N SER A 272 -1.37 7.47 7.56
CA SER A 272 -0.25 8.16 6.96
C SER A 272 0.90 8.28 7.99
N VAL A 273 2.14 8.46 7.52
CA VAL A 273 3.33 8.54 8.39
C VAL A 273 3.31 9.86 9.21
N SER A 274 4.36 10.19 9.97
CA SER A 274 4.35 11.41 10.81
C SER A 274 5.65 12.19 10.94
N LEU A 275 6.75 11.71 10.35
CA LEU A 275 8.03 12.43 10.38
C LEU A 275 8.83 12.19 9.10
N TYR A 276 9.43 13.26 8.58
CA TYR A 276 10.42 13.27 7.52
C TYR A 276 11.79 12.83 8.04
N LEU A 277 12.52 12.09 7.21
CA LEU A 277 13.84 11.52 7.54
C LEU A 277 15.03 12.32 6.99
N SER A 278 14.77 13.46 6.35
CA SER A 278 15.77 14.31 5.71
C SER A 278 15.90 15.67 6.41
N GLU A 279 17.16 16.04 6.69
CA GLU A 279 17.57 17.33 7.26
C GLU A 279 17.05 18.52 6.43
N GLU A 280 17.03 18.41 5.10
CA GLU A 280 16.43 19.39 4.17
C GLU A 280 14.91 19.60 4.35
N ASN A 281 14.23 18.73 5.12
CA ASN A 281 12.79 18.73 5.38
C ASN A 281 12.48 18.83 6.88
N GLU A 282 13.47 19.07 7.76
CA GLU A 282 13.24 19.14 9.21
C GLU A 282 12.22 20.24 9.56
N SER A 283 12.27 21.38 8.87
CA SER A 283 11.33 22.50 9.02
C SER A 283 9.89 22.20 8.62
N LEU A 284 9.63 21.06 7.97
CA LEU A 284 8.29 20.59 7.64
C LEU A 284 7.75 19.60 8.69
N ASN A 285 8.56 19.13 9.65
CA ASN A 285 8.09 18.33 10.79
C ASN A 285 7.32 19.22 11.79
N ASP A 286 6.25 19.86 11.34
CA ASP A 286 5.48 20.90 12.03
C ASP A 286 4.35 20.35 12.91
N ILE A 287 3.94 19.09 12.70
CA ILE A 287 2.97 18.39 13.55
C ILE A 287 3.57 17.87 14.86
N GLU A 288 2.78 17.92 15.93
CA GLU A 288 3.16 17.31 17.21
C GLU A 288 3.05 15.77 17.14
N VAL A 289 4.10 15.08 17.55
CA VAL A 289 4.15 13.61 17.63
C VAL A 289 4.54 13.17 19.04
N PRO A 290 3.72 12.37 19.74
CA PRO A 290 4.08 11.83 21.06
C PRO A 290 5.31 10.94 20.96
N ILE A 291 6.35 11.27 21.72
CA ILE A 291 7.63 10.56 21.79
C ILE A 291 8.00 10.37 23.26
N GLU A 292 8.48 9.18 23.61
CA GLU A 292 9.12 8.95 24.91
C GLU A 292 10.60 9.34 24.82
N GLU A 293 10.99 10.45 25.48
CA GLU A 293 12.36 10.98 25.40
C GLU A 293 13.43 9.94 25.81
N SER A 294 13.17 9.11 26.83
CA SER A 294 14.11 8.05 27.24
C SER A 294 14.35 7.00 26.13
N THR A 295 13.43 6.86 25.19
CA THR A 295 13.55 5.99 24.03
C THR A 295 14.24 6.70 22.85
N LEU A 296 14.01 8.00 22.67
CA LEU A 296 14.81 8.83 21.75
C LEU A 296 16.29 8.86 22.15
N GLU A 297 16.58 9.09 23.43
CA GLU A 297 17.93 9.03 24.00
C GLU A 297 18.61 7.68 23.74
N LYS A 298 17.90 6.54 23.89
CA LYS A 298 18.47 5.21 23.59
C LYS A 298 18.86 5.08 22.11
N PHE A 299 18.04 5.54 21.18
CA PHE A 299 18.38 5.50 19.75
C PHE A 299 19.56 6.42 19.41
N VAL A 300 19.58 7.65 19.93
CA VAL A 300 20.66 8.62 19.69
C VAL A 300 21.99 8.14 20.30
N ASN A 301 22.00 7.69 21.56
CA ASN A 301 23.17 7.05 22.19
C ASN A 301 23.53 5.70 21.52
N GLY A 302 22.56 5.07 20.87
CA GLY A 302 22.77 3.94 19.97
C GLY A 302 23.60 4.28 18.74
N GLY A 303 23.68 5.56 18.36
CA GLY A 303 24.32 6.05 17.14
C GLY A 303 23.39 6.08 15.92
N VAL A 304 22.06 6.08 16.15
CA VAL A 304 21.04 6.32 15.11
C VAL A 304 20.98 7.81 14.80
N ASP A 305 20.74 8.17 13.53
CA ASP A 305 20.53 9.58 13.12
C ASP A 305 19.31 10.18 13.83
N ILE A 306 19.33 11.47 14.16
CA ILE A 306 18.26 12.11 14.95
C ILE A 306 16.88 12.05 14.30
N HIS A 307 16.77 12.18 12.97
CA HIS A 307 15.48 12.12 12.28
C HIS A 307 14.90 10.71 12.29
N LEU A 308 15.76 9.72 12.02
CA LEU A 308 15.41 8.31 12.10
C LEU A 308 15.12 7.89 13.55
N ALA A 309 15.84 8.42 14.53
CA ALA A 309 15.61 8.18 15.94
C ALA A 309 14.24 8.72 16.39
N ARG A 310 13.87 9.95 16.00
CA ARG A 310 12.53 10.51 16.26
C ARG A 310 11.42 9.67 15.61
N HIS A 311 11.59 9.28 14.34
CA HIS A 311 10.65 8.39 13.63
C HIS A 311 10.49 7.02 14.31
N MET A 312 11.60 6.40 14.71
CA MET A 312 11.58 5.12 15.40
C MET A 312 10.95 5.23 16.80
N SER A 313 11.25 6.29 17.55
CA SER A 313 10.61 6.55 18.85
C SER A 313 9.09 6.71 18.74
N TYR A 314 8.60 7.39 17.68
CA TYR A 314 7.16 7.53 17.43
C TYR A 314 6.49 6.19 17.11
N ILE A 315 7.12 5.32 16.30
CA ILE A 315 6.64 3.93 16.07
C ILE A 315 6.60 3.15 17.40
N PHE A 316 7.56 3.41 18.29
CA PHE A 316 7.77 2.63 19.52
C PHE A 316 6.93 3.07 20.72
N ILE A 317 6.04 4.06 20.59
CA ILE A 317 5.01 4.33 21.61
C ILE A 317 3.93 3.22 21.66
N ARG A 318 3.78 2.44 20.59
CA ARG A 318 2.77 1.38 20.47
C ARG A 318 3.12 0.15 21.31
N ASP A 319 2.11 -0.64 21.66
CA ASP A 319 2.30 -2.02 22.10
C ASP A 319 2.46 -2.95 20.89
N PRO A 320 3.25 -4.04 20.99
CA PRO A 320 3.21 -5.12 20.01
C PRO A 320 1.84 -5.81 20.09
N ILE A 321 1.15 -5.93 18.95
CA ILE A 321 -0.21 -6.52 18.87
C ILE A 321 -0.25 -7.99 18.40
N ILE A 322 0.90 -8.54 17.99
CA ILE A 322 1.09 -9.95 17.66
C ILE A 322 2.32 -10.43 18.45
N LEU A 323 2.18 -11.42 19.33
CA LEU A 323 3.33 -11.97 20.08
C LEU A 323 3.18 -13.48 20.26
N TYR A 324 4.25 -14.21 19.97
CA TYR A 324 4.34 -15.66 20.19
C TYR A 324 5.12 -15.94 21.46
N GLU A 325 4.67 -16.92 22.24
CA GLU A 325 5.30 -17.34 23.50
C GLU A 325 6.78 -17.70 23.31
N GLU A 326 7.09 -18.44 22.24
CA GLU A 326 8.43 -18.89 21.87
C GLU A 326 9.33 -17.74 21.38
N ASN A 327 8.75 -16.60 21.01
CA ASN A 327 9.48 -15.41 20.58
C ASN A 327 9.56 -14.33 21.69
N ILE A 328 9.03 -14.54 22.91
CA ILE A 328 9.13 -13.52 23.99
C ILE A 328 10.61 -13.19 24.27
N HIS A 329 11.42 -14.22 24.51
CA HIS A 329 12.84 -14.09 24.85
C HIS A 329 13.70 -14.44 23.62
N GLN A 330 14.48 -13.46 23.17
CA GLN A 330 15.37 -13.53 22.00
C GLN A 330 16.79 -13.13 22.42
N ILE A 331 17.76 -13.18 21.49
CA ILE A 331 19.11 -12.64 21.68
C ILE A 331 19.21 -11.32 20.90
N PRO A 332 19.14 -10.14 21.54
CA PRO A 332 19.04 -8.84 20.84
C PRO A 332 20.22 -8.48 19.94
N GLU A 333 21.35 -9.16 20.08
CA GLU A 333 22.52 -9.04 19.20
C GLU A 333 22.36 -9.82 17.89
N GLN A 334 21.51 -10.84 17.83
CA GLN A 334 21.43 -11.80 16.73
C GLN A 334 20.07 -11.76 16.01
N ASP A 335 18.98 -11.72 16.79
CA ASP A 335 17.60 -11.78 16.30
C ASP A 335 17.07 -10.41 15.83
N THR A 336 15.98 -10.45 15.05
CA THR A 336 15.26 -9.25 14.57
C THR A 336 13.74 -9.35 14.74
N GLN A 337 13.21 -10.43 15.32
CA GLN A 337 11.77 -10.71 15.29
C GLN A 337 10.96 -9.70 16.11
N HIS A 338 11.54 -9.04 17.12
CA HIS A 338 10.86 -7.97 17.87
C HIS A 338 10.83 -6.63 17.09
N ILE A 339 11.91 -6.25 16.39
CA ILE A 339 11.87 -5.09 15.47
C ILE A 339 10.95 -5.38 14.27
N ASP A 340 11.01 -6.58 13.67
CA ASP A 340 10.17 -6.96 12.53
C ASP A 340 8.67 -6.94 12.92
N ASN A 341 8.32 -7.31 14.15
CA ASN A 341 6.98 -7.17 14.71
C ASN A 341 6.53 -5.70 14.79
N MET A 342 7.31 -4.83 15.45
CA MET A 342 6.98 -3.40 15.60
C MET A 342 6.86 -2.68 14.24
N LEU A 343 7.73 -2.98 13.28
CA LEU A 343 7.69 -2.36 11.94
C LEU A 343 6.59 -2.92 11.03
N SER A 344 6.23 -4.21 11.16
CA SER A 344 5.16 -4.80 10.34
C SER A 344 3.76 -4.48 10.86
N THR A 345 3.60 -4.19 12.15
CA THR A 345 2.33 -3.81 12.80
C THR A 345 2.05 -2.31 12.83
N ASN A 346 2.98 -1.48 12.34
CA ASN A 346 2.70 -0.10 11.96
C ASN A 346 2.60 -0.04 10.43
N TRP A 347 1.38 0.03 9.89
CA TRP A 347 1.07 0.03 8.45
C TRP A 347 1.09 1.44 7.87
N LEU A 348 2.16 2.16 8.20
CA LEU A 348 2.45 3.48 7.65
C LEU A 348 2.45 3.45 6.12
N SER A 349 2.12 4.59 5.56
CA SER A 349 1.85 4.74 4.14
C SER A 349 3.13 4.80 3.27
N VAL A 350 4.16 5.52 3.72
CA VAL A 350 5.56 5.20 3.41
C VAL A 350 6.04 4.20 4.46
N ARG A 351 6.70 3.12 4.07
CA ARG A 351 7.44 2.27 5.04
C ARG A 351 8.91 2.14 4.67
N LEU A 352 9.79 2.63 5.55
CA LEU A 352 11.22 2.31 5.51
C LEU A 352 11.42 0.87 5.99
N LYS A 353 11.84 -0.03 5.09
CA LYS A 353 12.14 -1.43 5.40
C LYS A 353 13.66 -1.62 5.50
N PRO A 354 14.22 -1.95 6.68
CA PRO A 354 15.66 -2.13 6.84
C PRO A 354 16.19 -3.34 6.02
N PRO A 355 17.51 -3.39 5.77
CA PRO A 355 18.20 -4.59 5.32
C PRO A 355 18.11 -5.72 6.36
N ALA A 356 17.81 -6.94 5.93
CA ALA A 356 18.01 -8.11 6.77
C ALA A 356 19.51 -8.28 7.08
N ALA A 357 19.87 -8.64 8.32
CA ALA A 357 21.26 -8.62 8.81
C ALA A 357 22.25 -9.30 7.84
N ASN A 358 21.90 -10.49 7.34
CA ASN A 358 22.72 -11.31 6.43
C ASN A 358 22.27 -11.28 4.96
N GLY A 359 21.37 -10.36 4.57
CA GLY A 359 20.85 -10.23 3.20
C GLY A 359 21.67 -9.29 2.31
N ARG A 360 21.62 -9.49 0.98
CA ARG A 360 22.26 -8.60 0.00
C ARG A 360 21.48 -7.32 -0.31
N MET A 361 20.19 -7.28 0.01
CA MET A 361 19.34 -6.11 -0.23
C MET A 361 19.87 -4.90 0.57
N GLY A 362 19.85 -3.72 -0.05
CA GLY A 362 20.05 -2.45 0.62
C GLY A 362 18.84 -2.04 1.47
N TRP A 363 18.82 -0.77 1.87
CA TRP A 363 17.63 -0.19 2.49
C TRP A 363 16.48 -0.17 1.49
N ARG A 364 15.24 -0.25 1.96
CA ARG A 364 14.06 -0.29 1.07
C ARG A 364 13.04 0.75 1.47
N VAL A 365 12.40 1.34 0.47
CA VAL A 365 11.19 2.15 0.66
C VAL A 365 10.03 1.43 -0.01
N GLU A 366 9.05 1.07 0.80
CA GLU A 366 7.75 0.57 0.37
C GLU A 366 6.79 1.75 0.18
N PHE A 367 6.25 1.86 -1.02
CA PHE A 367 5.22 2.83 -1.40
C PHE A 367 3.85 2.16 -1.37
N ARG A 368 3.06 2.53 -0.36
CA ARG A 368 1.60 2.35 -0.28
C ARG A 368 1.00 3.75 -0.60
N PRO A 369 -0.32 4.04 -0.49
CA PRO A 369 -0.77 5.43 -0.63
C PRO A 369 -0.36 6.25 0.61
N LEU A 370 0.86 6.83 0.59
CA LEU A 370 1.31 8.00 1.39
C LEU A 370 0.46 9.24 1.10
N GLU A 371 0.63 10.39 1.79
CA GLU A 371 -0.32 11.53 1.72
C GLU A 371 0.14 12.84 2.42
N VAL A 372 -0.61 13.93 2.20
CA VAL A 372 -0.59 15.18 2.98
C VAL A 372 -1.99 15.38 3.59
N ASP A 373 -2.13 16.06 4.71
CA ASP A 373 -3.30 15.91 5.59
C ASP A 373 -4.64 16.41 5.07
N SER A 374 -4.65 17.59 4.46
CA SER A 374 -5.83 18.08 3.75
C SER A 374 -6.11 17.16 2.56
N ASN A 375 -5.05 16.79 1.83
CA ASN A 375 -5.11 15.92 0.67
C ASN A 375 -5.71 14.55 1.05
N MET A 376 -5.47 14.01 2.26
CA MET A 376 -5.95 12.69 2.75
C MET A 376 -7.45 12.63 2.92
N LYS A 377 -8.05 13.79 3.19
CA LYS A 377 -9.50 13.97 3.28
C LYS A 377 -10.07 14.23 1.87
N HIS A 378 -9.36 14.99 1.03
CA HIS A 378 -9.76 15.31 -0.34
C HIS A 378 -9.72 14.08 -1.28
N ALA A 379 -8.63 13.30 -1.29
CA ALA A 379 -8.36 12.17 -2.19
C ALA A 379 -9.38 11.04 -2.14
N GLN A 380 -10.20 11.03 -1.08
CA GLN A 380 -11.19 10.01 -0.83
C GLN A 380 -12.62 10.46 -1.14
N ALA A 381 -12.87 11.76 -1.36
CA ALA A 381 -14.18 12.30 -1.70
C ALA A 381 -14.71 11.72 -3.03
N ARG A 382 -16.04 11.56 -3.16
CA ARG A 382 -16.67 11.06 -4.39
C ARG A 382 -16.34 11.92 -5.61
N GLY A 383 -15.56 11.39 -6.54
CA GLY A 383 -15.10 12.06 -7.75
C GLY A 383 -13.91 12.99 -7.55
N ALA A 384 -13.13 12.82 -6.47
CA ALA A 384 -12.00 13.70 -6.10
C ALA A 384 -11.09 14.08 -7.28
N VAL A 385 -10.76 13.09 -8.12
CA VAL A 385 -9.89 13.21 -9.31
C VAL A 385 -10.22 14.40 -10.24
N GLY A 386 -11.49 14.78 -10.34
CA GLY A 386 -11.96 15.86 -11.23
C GLY A 386 -12.73 16.97 -10.50
N LYS A 387 -12.61 17.08 -9.18
CA LYS A 387 -13.33 18.04 -8.34
C LYS A 387 -12.47 18.73 -7.31
N GLU A 388 -11.58 17.98 -6.67
CA GLU A 388 -10.80 18.45 -5.53
C GLU A 388 -9.47 19.05 -5.98
N THR A 389 -8.89 19.87 -5.10
CA THR A 389 -7.55 20.41 -5.27
C THR A 389 -6.64 19.98 -4.12
N PHE A 390 -5.38 19.74 -4.45
CA PHE A 390 -4.38 19.11 -3.62
C PHE A 390 -3.23 20.10 -3.39
N TYR A 391 -2.76 20.23 -2.15
CA TYR A 391 -1.57 21.04 -1.86
C TYR A 391 -0.36 20.36 -2.49
N PHE A 392 0.29 21.05 -3.41
CA PHE A 392 1.36 20.50 -4.25
C PHE A 392 2.52 21.50 -4.36
N LYS A 393 3.78 21.01 -4.32
CA LYS A 393 4.96 21.87 -4.43
C LYS A 393 4.95 22.56 -5.79
N GLU A 394 4.96 23.90 -5.80
CA GLU A 394 4.80 24.68 -7.03
C GLU A 394 6.02 24.54 -7.96
N ASP A 395 7.21 24.63 -7.39
CA ASP A 395 8.45 24.40 -8.11
C ASP A 395 9.01 23.01 -7.77
N ILE A 396 8.87 22.06 -8.70
CA ILE A 396 9.44 20.69 -8.59
C ILE A 396 10.77 20.51 -9.34
N GLU A 397 11.35 21.58 -9.89
CA GLU A 397 12.62 21.53 -10.61
C GLU A 397 13.78 22.11 -9.79
N SER A 398 13.52 23.04 -8.85
CA SER A 398 14.55 23.59 -7.98
C SER A 398 15.13 22.55 -7.02
N ARG A 399 16.46 22.65 -6.88
CA ARG A 399 17.25 21.92 -5.90
C ARG A 399 17.29 22.70 -4.58
N SER A 400 17.71 22.01 -3.52
CA SER A 400 17.70 22.43 -2.12
C SER A 400 18.19 23.86 -1.86
N GLY A 401 17.51 24.57 -0.95
CA GLY A 401 17.94 25.87 -0.41
C GLY A 401 16.95 27.04 -0.57
N GLY A 402 15.91 26.87 -1.39
CA GLY A 402 14.79 27.83 -1.48
C GLY A 402 13.65 27.50 -0.52
N GLU A 403 12.80 28.51 -0.27
CA GLU A 403 11.51 28.31 0.42
C GLU A 403 10.60 27.41 -0.41
N LYS A 404 10.01 26.40 0.21
CA LYS A 404 9.16 25.42 -0.47
C LYS A 404 7.72 25.94 -0.53
N VAL A 405 7.37 26.59 -1.64
CA VAL A 405 5.98 27.01 -1.89
C VAL A 405 5.13 25.80 -2.28
N TYR A 406 4.01 25.59 -1.56
CA TYR A 406 2.98 24.62 -1.92
C TYR A 406 1.68 25.38 -2.24
N ASN A 407 1.07 25.09 -3.39
CA ASN A 407 -0.18 25.71 -3.83
C ASN A 407 -1.23 24.64 -4.16
N GLN A 408 -2.52 25.01 -4.09
CA GLN A 408 -3.61 24.09 -4.41
C GLN A 408 -3.74 23.92 -5.93
N MET A 409 -3.63 22.68 -6.40
CA MET A 409 -3.70 22.31 -7.83
C MET A 409 -4.71 21.18 -8.04
N SER A 410 -5.35 21.12 -9.22
CA SER A 410 -6.13 19.95 -9.62
C SER A 410 -5.20 18.80 -10.04
N ILE A 411 -5.70 17.57 -10.00
CA ILE A 411 -4.93 16.39 -10.45
C ILE A 411 -4.59 16.48 -11.94
N ASP A 412 -5.42 17.11 -12.76
CA ASP A 412 -5.11 17.40 -14.17
C ASP A 412 -3.85 18.27 -14.30
N VAL A 413 -3.77 19.41 -13.60
CA VAL A 413 -2.58 20.29 -13.62
C VAL A 413 -1.35 19.56 -13.06
N ILE A 414 -1.49 18.80 -11.98
CA ILE A 414 -0.39 18.03 -11.39
C ILE A 414 0.16 16.99 -12.39
N VAL A 415 -0.70 16.24 -13.06
CA VAL A 415 -0.29 15.13 -13.93
C VAL A 415 0.15 15.61 -15.32
N ASN A 416 -0.63 16.51 -15.93
CA ASN A 416 -0.49 16.92 -17.33
C ASN A 416 0.22 18.26 -17.51
N GLY A 417 0.33 19.07 -16.46
CA GLY A 417 0.84 20.45 -16.53
C GLY A 417 -0.26 21.47 -16.83
N GLY A 418 0.06 22.75 -16.68
CA GLY A 418 -0.86 23.85 -16.96
C GLY A 418 -0.67 25.07 -16.06
N VAL A 419 -1.60 26.01 -16.13
CA VAL A 419 -1.60 27.19 -15.26
C VAL A 419 -2.22 26.84 -13.91
N THR A 420 -1.50 27.17 -12.84
CA THR A 420 -1.88 26.96 -11.44
C THR A 420 -2.90 27.99 -10.94
N SER A 421 -3.45 27.75 -9.74
CA SER A 421 -4.32 28.71 -9.03
C SER A 421 -3.62 30.05 -8.69
N SER A 422 -2.29 30.06 -8.56
CA SER A 422 -1.46 31.25 -8.36
C SER A 422 -1.15 32.01 -9.66
N GLY A 423 -1.45 31.41 -10.83
CA GLY A 423 -1.13 31.96 -12.15
C GLY A 423 0.28 31.60 -12.66
N ALA A 424 1.06 30.79 -11.93
CA ALA A 424 2.31 30.22 -12.41
C ALA A 424 2.07 29.08 -13.42
N GLU A 425 3.02 28.84 -14.32
CA GLU A 425 3.02 27.68 -15.24
C GLU A 425 3.72 26.49 -14.57
N PHE A 426 2.99 25.39 -14.40
CA PHE A 426 3.47 24.16 -13.78
C PHE A 426 3.73 23.08 -14.85
N PRO A 427 4.89 22.40 -14.84
CA PRO A 427 5.32 21.56 -15.97
C PRO A 427 4.60 20.22 -16.11
N GLY A 428 3.96 19.71 -15.04
CA GLY A 428 3.28 18.41 -15.05
C GLY A 428 4.20 17.21 -14.87
N LEU A 429 3.74 16.20 -14.14
CA LEU A 429 4.50 14.97 -13.91
C LEU A 429 4.76 14.16 -15.19
N ILE A 430 3.77 14.02 -16.08
CA ILE A 430 3.93 13.25 -17.33
C ILE A 430 4.89 13.94 -18.31
N PRO A 431 4.82 15.25 -18.58
CA PRO A 431 5.84 15.93 -19.38
C PRO A 431 7.26 15.79 -18.80
N LEU A 432 7.43 15.85 -17.48
CA LEU A 432 8.72 15.62 -16.83
C LEU A 432 9.21 14.16 -16.97
N ILE A 433 8.32 13.17 -16.84
CA ILE A 433 8.63 11.76 -17.10
C ILE A 433 9.04 11.54 -18.56
N ASN A 434 8.31 12.11 -19.52
CA ASN A 434 8.64 12.02 -20.95
C ASN A 434 10.00 12.69 -21.26
N ARG A 435 10.28 13.85 -20.65
CA ARG A 435 11.59 14.51 -20.74
C ARG A 435 12.70 13.64 -20.14
N TYR A 436 12.47 12.97 -19.01
CA TYR A 436 13.41 12.00 -18.45
C TYR A 436 13.65 10.83 -19.41
N ILE A 437 12.60 10.19 -19.93
CA ILE A 437 12.69 9.07 -20.88
C ILE A 437 13.54 9.44 -22.10
N SER A 438 13.38 10.66 -22.64
CA SER A 438 14.19 11.17 -23.76
C SER A 438 15.71 11.30 -23.48
N THR A 439 16.14 11.06 -22.24
CA THR A 439 17.56 11.07 -21.82
C THR A 439 18.08 9.70 -21.37
N VAL A 440 17.26 8.64 -21.44
CA VAL A 440 17.62 7.28 -21.03
C VAL A 440 18.27 6.52 -22.19
N GLU A 441 19.53 6.12 -22.03
CA GLU A 441 20.34 5.51 -23.10
C GLU A 441 19.88 4.09 -23.50
N ASP A 442 19.14 3.37 -22.64
CA ASP A 442 18.59 2.03 -22.91
C ASP A 442 17.07 2.02 -23.20
N ALA A 443 16.49 3.18 -23.55
CA ALA A 443 15.08 3.31 -23.86
C ALA A 443 14.78 2.97 -25.34
N ASP A 444 14.47 1.69 -25.61
CA ASP A 444 14.07 1.21 -26.93
C ASP A 444 12.64 1.66 -27.33
N ASP A 445 12.38 1.74 -28.65
CA ASP A 445 11.11 2.23 -29.20
C ASP A 445 9.88 1.43 -28.76
N ASP A 446 9.98 0.10 -28.65
CA ASP A 446 8.86 -0.77 -28.25
C ASP A 446 8.49 -0.57 -26.77
N THR A 447 9.49 -0.44 -25.90
CA THR A 447 9.29 -0.07 -24.50
C THR A 447 8.78 1.37 -24.37
N CYS A 448 9.32 2.33 -25.14
CA CYS A 448 8.85 3.72 -25.15
C CYS A 448 7.38 3.82 -25.56
N ALA A 449 6.96 3.12 -26.62
CA ALA A 449 5.57 3.05 -27.05
C ALA A 449 4.68 2.39 -25.99
N THR A 450 5.20 1.40 -25.26
CA THR A 450 4.47 0.69 -24.20
C THR A 450 4.28 1.55 -22.95
N VAL A 451 5.32 2.21 -22.47
CA VAL A 451 5.25 3.19 -21.37
C VAL A 451 4.36 4.37 -21.76
N SER A 452 4.44 4.87 -23.00
CA SER A 452 3.58 5.96 -23.48
C SER A 452 2.08 5.62 -23.39
N ARG A 453 1.67 4.38 -23.73
CA ARG A 453 0.27 3.95 -23.57
C ARG A 453 -0.17 3.91 -22.11
N TYR A 454 0.72 3.54 -21.17
CA TYR A 454 0.42 3.58 -19.74
C TYR A 454 0.32 5.02 -19.20
N LEU A 455 1.22 5.91 -19.63
CA LEU A 455 1.16 7.33 -19.28
C LEU A 455 -0.09 8.01 -19.84
N GLN A 456 -0.51 7.69 -21.06
CA GLN A 456 -1.74 8.23 -21.65
C GLN A 456 -2.98 7.87 -20.84
N LEU A 457 -3.08 6.65 -20.31
CA LEU A 457 -4.18 6.24 -19.42
C LEU A 457 -4.21 7.05 -18.11
N ILE A 458 -3.05 7.39 -17.56
CA ILE A 458 -2.93 8.24 -16.36
C ILE A 458 -3.30 9.68 -16.70
N SER A 459 -2.82 10.21 -17.84
CA SER A 459 -3.16 11.55 -18.37
C SER A 459 -4.66 11.72 -18.58
N ASP A 460 -5.30 10.75 -19.23
CA ASP A 460 -6.73 10.79 -19.54
C ASP A 460 -7.59 10.71 -18.28
N ARG A 461 -7.16 9.94 -17.26
CA ARG A 461 -7.92 9.86 -16.00
C ARG A 461 -7.74 11.12 -15.16
N ALA A 462 -6.55 11.70 -15.13
CA ALA A 462 -6.30 12.97 -14.46
C ALA A 462 -7.15 14.12 -15.04
N ALA A 463 -7.30 14.15 -16.36
CA ALA A 463 -8.13 15.10 -17.08
C ALA A 463 -9.64 14.75 -17.12
N GLY A 464 -10.09 13.72 -16.41
CA GLY A 464 -11.48 13.26 -16.42
C GLY A 464 -11.99 12.74 -17.78
N ARG A 465 -11.11 12.47 -18.75
CA ARG A 465 -11.44 11.91 -20.07
C ARG A 465 -11.79 10.41 -19.99
N VAL A 466 -11.29 9.71 -18.97
CA VAL A 466 -11.73 8.36 -18.58
C VAL A 466 -11.99 8.30 -17.07
N ASN A 467 -12.89 7.40 -16.66
CA ASN A 467 -13.30 7.25 -15.27
C ASN A 467 -12.22 6.60 -14.40
N THR A 468 -12.29 6.89 -13.09
CA THR A 468 -11.76 6.00 -12.05
C THR A 468 -12.61 4.72 -11.97
N THR A 469 -12.06 3.65 -11.42
CA THR A 469 -12.81 2.41 -11.20
C THR A 469 -14.03 2.66 -10.30
N ALA A 470 -13.91 3.55 -9.31
CA ALA A 470 -15.03 3.97 -8.47
C ALA A 470 -16.12 4.73 -9.25
N GLY A 471 -15.75 5.74 -10.05
CA GLY A 471 -16.72 6.50 -10.86
C GLY A 471 -17.47 5.60 -11.86
N TRP A 472 -16.78 4.61 -12.43
CA TRP A 472 -17.40 3.62 -13.32
C TRP A 472 -18.32 2.64 -12.59
N ILE A 473 -17.95 2.16 -11.39
CA ILE A 473 -18.84 1.33 -10.55
C ILE A 473 -20.12 2.12 -10.21
N ARG A 474 -20.01 3.41 -9.87
CA ARG A 474 -21.17 4.28 -9.63
C ARG A 474 -22.06 4.35 -10.87
N GLY A 475 -21.48 4.67 -12.02
CA GLY A 475 -22.21 4.69 -13.29
C GLY A 475 -22.90 3.36 -13.62
N PHE A 476 -22.27 2.22 -13.34
CA PHE A 476 -22.89 0.90 -13.49
C PHE A 476 -24.11 0.73 -12.58
N VAL A 477 -23.98 1.04 -11.28
CA VAL A 477 -25.08 0.92 -10.30
C VAL A 477 -26.22 1.88 -10.60
N GLU A 478 -25.91 3.15 -10.85
CA GLU A 478 -26.88 4.22 -11.09
C GLU A 478 -27.74 3.99 -12.33
N ASN A 479 -27.24 3.20 -13.30
CA ASN A 479 -27.96 2.79 -14.51
C ASN A 479 -28.47 1.33 -14.48
N HIS A 480 -28.31 0.61 -13.35
CA HIS A 480 -28.75 -0.78 -13.25
C HIS A 480 -30.28 -0.87 -13.08
N PRO A 481 -31.03 -1.70 -13.84
CA PRO A 481 -32.49 -1.76 -13.79
C PRO A 481 -33.10 -1.98 -12.38
N ASP A 482 -32.48 -2.85 -11.58
CA ASP A 482 -32.92 -3.14 -10.20
C ASP A 482 -32.55 -2.06 -9.16
N TYR A 483 -31.79 -1.03 -9.51
CA TYR A 483 -31.38 0.00 -8.56
C TYR A 483 -32.51 0.99 -8.28
N LYS A 484 -32.77 1.26 -7.00
CA LYS A 484 -33.95 2.00 -6.54
C LYS A 484 -33.66 3.46 -6.16
N HIS A 485 -32.45 3.93 -6.47
CA HIS A 485 -31.93 5.23 -6.02
C HIS A 485 -31.95 5.41 -4.47
N ASP A 486 -31.90 4.30 -3.74
CA ASP A 486 -31.88 4.19 -2.27
C ASP A 486 -30.47 3.92 -1.70
N SER A 487 -29.45 4.04 -2.55
CA SER A 487 -28.04 3.64 -2.28
C SER A 487 -27.80 2.15 -2.00
N VAL A 488 -28.81 1.28 -2.09
CA VAL A 488 -28.67 -0.16 -1.79
C VAL A 488 -28.19 -0.95 -3.01
N ILE A 489 -27.08 -1.67 -2.84
CA ILE A 489 -26.60 -2.69 -3.77
C ILE A 489 -27.28 -4.02 -3.44
N SER A 490 -28.30 -4.39 -4.21
CA SER A 490 -28.97 -5.70 -4.11
C SER A 490 -28.02 -6.86 -4.43
N GLU A 491 -28.43 -8.10 -4.11
CA GLU A 491 -27.66 -9.29 -4.50
C GLU A 491 -27.46 -9.36 -6.02
N ARG A 492 -28.50 -9.03 -6.80
CA ARG A 492 -28.48 -9.01 -8.27
C ARG A 492 -27.48 -7.98 -8.81
N ILE A 493 -27.51 -6.74 -8.32
CA ILE A 493 -26.57 -5.68 -8.73
C ILE A 493 -25.11 -6.10 -8.43
N ASN A 494 -24.88 -6.69 -7.25
CA ASN A 494 -23.56 -7.19 -6.86
C ASN A 494 -23.10 -8.37 -7.71
N TYR A 495 -23.99 -9.30 -8.07
CA TYR A 495 -23.67 -10.41 -8.97
C TYR A 495 -23.34 -9.93 -10.39
N ASP A 496 -24.17 -9.08 -11.00
CA ASP A 496 -23.92 -8.59 -12.36
C ASP A 496 -22.65 -7.74 -12.43
N LEU A 497 -22.35 -6.92 -11.42
CA LEU A 497 -21.09 -6.16 -11.33
C LEU A 497 -19.86 -7.09 -11.24
N VAL A 498 -19.90 -8.11 -10.38
CA VAL A 498 -18.78 -9.04 -10.20
C VAL A 498 -18.62 -9.98 -11.40
N LYS A 499 -19.72 -10.34 -12.06
CA LYS A 499 -19.75 -11.07 -13.33
C LYS A 499 -19.16 -10.24 -14.47
N LEU A 500 -19.48 -8.95 -14.55
CA LEU A 500 -18.88 -8.01 -15.49
C LEU A 500 -17.37 -7.84 -15.22
N PHE A 501 -16.93 -7.77 -13.95
CA PHE A 501 -15.49 -7.76 -13.61
C PHE A 501 -14.76 -9.03 -14.02
N ARG A 502 -15.40 -10.21 -13.88
CA ARG A 502 -14.89 -11.48 -14.42
C ARG A 502 -14.71 -11.37 -15.93
N ASP A 503 -15.74 -10.94 -16.65
CA ASP A 503 -15.75 -10.90 -18.11
C ASP A 503 -14.76 -9.85 -18.68
N ILE A 504 -14.54 -8.74 -17.97
CA ILE A 504 -13.45 -7.79 -18.25
C ILE A 504 -12.08 -8.44 -17.99
N SER A 505 -11.89 -9.13 -16.85
CA SER A 505 -10.62 -9.78 -16.50
C SER A 505 -10.27 -10.98 -17.39
N ASP A 506 -11.27 -11.61 -18.00
CA ASP A 506 -11.11 -12.67 -18.99
C ASP A 506 -10.92 -12.13 -20.43
N GLY A 507 -11.11 -10.82 -20.63
CA GLY A 507 -11.00 -10.17 -21.94
C GLY A 507 -12.18 -10.42 -22.89
N THR A 508 -13.31 -10.89 -22.38
CA THR A 508 -14.54 -11.11 -23.17
C THR A 508 -15.40 -9.85 -23.28
N VAL A 509 -15.21 -8.87 -22.38
CA VAL A 509 -15.83 -7.54 -22.42
C VAL A 509 -14.77 -6.45 -22.35
N ILE A 510 -14.85 -5.46 -23.24
CA ILE A 510 -14.03 -4.23 -23.19
C ILE A 510 -14.81 -3.18 -22.39
N PRO A 511 -14.29 -2.68 -21.26
CA PRO A 511 -15.01 -1.72 -20.43
C PRO A 511 -14.97 -0.31 -21.03
N GLN A 512 -16.11 0.14 -21.56
CA GLN A 512 -16.27 1.52 -22.00
C GLN A 512 -15.99 2.50 -20.84
N HIS A 513 -15.34 3.61 -21.15
CA HIS A 513 -14.97 4.69 -20.22
C HIS A 513 -13.98 4.36 -19.08
N LEU A 514 -13.44 3.13 -18.97
CA LEU A 514 -12.33 2.84 -18.05
C LEU A 514 -10.94 2.94 -18.67
N HIS A 515 -10.83 2.73 -19.98
CA HIS A 515 -9.58 2.75 -20.75
C HIS A 515 -9.59 3.89 -21.77
N SER A 516 -8.42 4.43 -22.11
CA SER A 516 -8.21 5.35 -23.24
C SER A 516 -8.65 4.72 -24.57
N VAL A 517 -9.09 5.55 -25.52
CA VAL A 517 -9.64 5.10 -26.81
C VAL A 517 -8.50 5.00 -27.86
N HIS A 518 -7.67 3.97 -27.72
CA HIS A 518 -6.54 3.66 -28.61
C HIS A 518 -6.49 2.16 -28.95
#